data_AF-G7IL76-F1
#
_entry.id   AF-G7IL76-F1
#
_cell.length_a   1.000
_cell.length_b   1.000
_cell.length_c   1.000
_cell.angle_alpha   90.00
_cell.angle_beta   90.00
_cell.angle_gamma   90.00
#
_symmetry.space_group_name_H-M   'P 1'
#
loop_
_entity.id
_entity.type
_entity.pdbx_description
1 polymer ?
#
loop_
_entity_poly.entity_id
_entity_poly.type
_entity_poly.pdbx_seq_one_letter_code
_entity_poly.pdbx_strand_id
1 'polypeptide(L)' 'MMMMKMKMKKTVFAMMVLFVIFSQMDSVVPDAFDCLDGCQTGCVQRDSRLTARCERKCSIRCGPDSMFEKGMD' A
#
# COMPACT_ATOMS: atom_id res chain seq x y z
N MET A 1 36.24 -11.61 27.03
CA MET A 1 34.87 -11.05 27.22
C MET A 1 34.58 -9.75 26.45
N MET A 2 35.55 -8.93 26.07
CA MET A 2 35.30 -7.65 25.37
C MET A 2 34.70 -7.78 23.95
N MET A 3 35.06 -8.84 23.20
CA MET A 3 34.56 -9.06 21.83
C MET A 3 33.04 -9.34 21.74
N MET A 4 32.45 -10.06 22.71
CA MET A 4 31.00 -10.29 22.77
C MET A 4 30.22 -9.00 23.06
N LYS A 5 30.76 -8.14 23.94
CA LYS A 5 30.19 -6.82 24.26
C LYS A 5 30.18 -5.89 23.03
N MET A 6 31.21 -5.93 22.18
CA MET A 6 31.24 -5.14 20.93
C MET A 6 30.27 -5.67 19.87
N LYS A 7 30.13 -7.00 19.75
CA LYS A 7 29.16 -7.62 18.83
C LYS A 7 27.71 -7.27 19.23
N MET A 8 27.37 -7.34 20.51
CA MET A 8 26.05 -6.93 21.01
C MET A 8 25.74 -5.45 20.76
N LYS A 9 26.72 -4.55 20.96
CA LYS A 9 26.54 -3.12 20.67
C LYS A 9 26.26 -2.87 19.18
N LYS A 10 26.99 -3.55 18.30
CA LYS A 10 26.79 -3.46 16.85
C LYS A 10 25.44 -4.04 16.41
N THR A 11 25.01 -5.16 16.99
CA THR A 11 23.70 -5.75 16.68
C THR A 11 22.54 -4.90 17.19
N VAL A 12 22.65 -4.34 18.39
CA VAL A 12 21.62 -3.42 18.95
C VAL A 12 21.52 -2.15 18.10
N PHE A 13 22.67 -1.58 17.69
CA PHE A 13 22.68 -0.43 16.78
C PHE A 13 22.05 -0.76 15.43
N ALA A 14 22.39 -1.90 14.83
CA ALA A 14 21.79 -2.34 13.58
C ALA A 14 20.27 -2.54 13.69
N MET A 15 19.79 -3.09 14.81
CA MET A 15 18.35 -3.25 15.05
C MET A 15 17.64 -1.90 15.24
N MET A 16 18.22 -0.97 15.98
CA MET A 16 17.68 0.38 16.14
C MET A 16 17.55 1.10 14.79
N VAL A 17 18.57 1.02 13.94
CA VAL A 17 18.53 1.59 12.59
C VAL A 17 17.42 0.94 11.76
N LEU A 18 17.27 -0.38 11.84
CA LEU A 18 16.22 -1.10 11.13
C LEU A 18 14.81 -0.67 11.58
N PHE A 19 14.59 -0.54 12.89
CA PHE A 19 13.32 -0.09 13.46
C PHE A 19 12.97 1.33 13.03
N VAL A 20 13.95 2.25 12.98
CA VAL A 20 13.75 3.62 12.49
C VAL A 20 13.34 3.65 11.02
N ILE A 21 13.94 2.79 10.18
CA ILE A 21 13.57 2.68 8.76
C ILE A 21 12.12 2.17 8.62
N PHE A 22 11.72 1.16 9.40
CA PHE A 22 10.37 0.61 9.34
C PHE A 22 9.30 1.52 9.96
N SER A 23 9.64 2.37 10.93
CA SER A 23 8.68 3.31 11.54
C SER A 23 8.43 4.56 10.68
N GLN A 24 9.30 4.85 9.72
CA GLN A 24 9.13 5.89 8.69
C GLN A 24 8.40 5.36 7.45
N MET A 25 7.87 4.14 7.49
CA MET A 25 6.97 3.64 6.45
C MET A 25 5.63 4.36 6.64
N ASP A 26 5.53 5.59 6.17
CA ASP A 26 4.24 6.22 5.93
C ASP A 26 3.46 5.24 5.05
N SER A 27 2.34 4.73 5.58
CA SER A 27 1.43 3.93 4.79
C SER A 27 0.98 4.84 3.65
N VAL A 28 1.46 4.56 2.44
CA VAL A 28 1.01 5.23 1.23
C VAL A 28 -0.50 4.97 1.18
N VAL A 29 -1.28 5.98 1.55
CA VAL A 29 -2.72 5.96 1.37
C VAL A 29 -2.87 5.83 -0.14
N PRO A 30 -3.41 4.71 -0.66
CA PRO A 30 -3.52 4.53 -2.09
C PRO A 30 -4.33 5.70 -2.62
N ASP A 31 -3.74 6.48 -3.51
CA ASP A 31 -4.46 7.58 -4.12
C ASP A 31 -5.62 7.01 -4.94
N ALA A 32 -6.69 7.79 -5.13
CA ALA A 32 -7.82 7.33 -5.95
C ALA A 32 -7.36 6.89 -7.35
N PHE A 33 -6.26 7.48 -7.84
CA PHE A 33 -5.59 7.13 -9.09
C PHE A 33 -4.95 5.73 -9.05
N ASP A 34 -4.22 5.38 -7.98
CA ASP A 34 -3.62 4.05 -7.80
C ASP A 34 -4.70 2.96 -7.67
N CYS A 35 -5.81 3.27 -7.00
CA CYS A 35 -6.97 2.38 -6.93
C CYS A 35 -7.58 2.15 -8.32
N LEU A 36 -7.79 3.22 -9.09
CA LEU A 36 -8.42 3.14 -10.40
C LEU A 36 -7.55 2.36 -11.39
N ASP A 37 -6.25 2.66 -11.44
CA ASP A 37 -5.29 2.01 -12.33
C ASP A 37 -5.13 0.51 -12.00
N GLY A 38 -4.98 0.18 -10.71
CA GLY A 38 -4.93 -1.21 -10.26
C GLY A 38 -6.23 -1.98 -10.55
N CYS A 39 -7.38 -1.32 -10.43
CA CYS A 39 -8.67 -1.92 -10.76
C CYS A 39 -8.86 -2.14 -12.26
N GLN A 40 -8.51 -1.14 -13.09
CA GLN A 40 -8.62 -1.23 -14.55
C GLN A 40 -7.66 -2.26 -15.15
N THR A 41 -6.47 -2.44 -14.57
CA THR A 41 -5.53 -3.50 -14.97
C THR A 41 -6.17 -4.89 -14.89
N GLY A 42 -7.09 -5.11 -13.92
CA GLY A 42 -7.87 -6.34 -13.80
C GLY A 42 -9.05 -6.47 -14.76
N CYS A 43 -9.40 -5.41 -15.49
CA CYS A 43 -10.56 -5.38 -16.40
C CYS A 43 -10.26 -5.87 -17.83
N VAL A 44 -9.02 -6.27 -18.13
CA VAL A 44 -8.59 -6.73 -19.47
C VAL A 44 -9.30 -8.05 -19.83
N GLN A 45 -10.26 -7.94 -20.75
CA GLN A 45 -11.12 -9.04 -21.20
C GLN A 45 -11.33 -8.95 -22.71
N ARG A 46 -11.67 -10.08 -23.36
CA ARG A 46 -12.01 -10.09 -24.80
C ARG A 46 -13.34 -9.39 -25.11
N ASP A 47 -14.29 -9.47 -24.19
CA ASP A 47 -15.62 -8.86 -24.36
C ASP A 47 -15.60 -7.38 -23.95
N SER A 48 -15.68 -6.49 -24.93
CA SER A 48 -15.71 -5.03 -24.71
C SER A 48 -16.83 -4.58 -23.78
N ARG A 49 -17.98 -5.27 -23.80
CA ARG A 49 -19.11 -5.00 -22.91
C ARG A 49 -18.78 -5.32 -21.45
N LEU A 50 -18.02 -6.38 -21.20
CA LEU A 50 -17.60 -6.74 -19.85
C LEU A 50 -16.48 -5.81 -19.37
N THR A 51 -15.59 -5.35 -20.26
CA THR A 51 -14.56 -4.35 -19.96
C THR A 51 -15.20 -3.04 -19.49
N ALA A 52 -16.13 -2.49 -20.27
CA ALA A 52 -16.85 -1.27 -19.89
C ALA A 52 -17.64 -1.41 -18.58
N ARG A 53 -18.16 -2.61 -18.27
CA ARG A 53 -18.87 -2.87 -17.00
C ARG A 53 -17.91 -2.95 -15.82
N CYS A 54 -16.72 -3.51 -16.02
CA CYS A 54 -15.67 -3.59 -15.03
C CYS A 54 -15.10 -2.19 -14.72
N GLU A 55 -14.82 -1.38 -15.74
CA GLU A 55 -14.36 0.00 -15.59
C GLU A 55 -15.37 0.86 -14.81
N ARG A 56 -16.67 0.71 -15.10
CA ARG A 56 -17.73 1.41 -14.33
C ARG A 56 -17.79 0.96 -12.87
N LYS A 57 -17.40 -0.28 -12.55
CA LYS A 57 -17.26 -0.72 -11.14
C LYS A 57 -16.04 -0.10 -10.49
N CYS A 58 -14.94 0.04 -11.22
CA CYS A 58 -13.73 0.70 -10.73
C CYS A 58 -14.01 2.18 -10.39
N SER A 59 -14.78 2.90 -11.22
CA SER A 59 -15.15 4.29 -10.94
C SER A 59 -16.04 4.45 -9.70
N ILE A 60 -16.86 3.45 -9.37
CA ILE A 60 -17.68 3.46 -8.14
C ILE A 60 -16.81 3.10 -6.92
N ARG A 61 -15.95 2.10 -7.06
CA ARG A 61 -15.10 1.58 -5.98
C ARG A 61 -13.96 2.51 -5.59
N CYS A 62 -13.44 3.27 -6.55
CA CYS A 62 -12.31 4.19 -6.37
C CYS A 62 -12.73 5.66 -6.52
N GLY A 63 -14.02 5.93 -6.74
CA GLY A 63 -14.55 7.27 -6.88
C GLY A 63 -14.56 8.03 -5.55
N PRO A 64 -14.76 9.35 -5.56
CA PRO A 64 -14.79 10.15 -4.33
C PRO A 64 -15.83 9.66 -3.30
N ASP A 65 -16.88 8.96 -3.76
CA ASP A 65 -17.91 8.36 -2.91
C ASP A 65 -17.39 7.17 -2.08
N SER A 66 -16.33 6.47 -2.51
CA SER A 66 -15.74 5.35 -1.75
C SER A 66 -14.84 5.81 -0.59
N MET A 67 -14.45 7.09 -0.57
CA MET A 67 -13.70 7.69 0.54
C MET A 67 -14.59 7.96 1.76
N PHE A 68 -15.92 8.07 1.58
CA PHE A 68 -16.86 8.31 2.68
C PHE A 68 -17.02 7.12 3.63
N GLU A 69 -16.78 5.87 3.18
CA GLU A 69 -16.83 4.71 4.07
C GLU A 69 -15.57 4.53 4.94
N LYS A 70 -14.47 5.22 4.61
CA LYS A 70 -13.17 4.99 5.30
C LYS A 70 -12.83 6.00 6.39
N GLY A 71 -13.75 6.93 6.68
CA GLY A 71 -13.59 7.98 7.70
C GLY A 71 -14.26 7.68 9.04
N MET A 72 -14.68 6.44 9.29
CA MET A 72 -15.29 6.02 10.55
C MET A 72 -14.71 4.68 10.98
N ASP A 73 -13.41 4.64 11.28
CA ASP A 73 -12.72 3.71 12.19
C ASP A 73 -11.31 4.21 12.52
#